data_AF-A0A4U8VZF5-F1
#
_entry.id   AF-A0A4U8VZF5-F1
#
_cell.length_a   1.000
_cell.length_b   1.000
_cell.length_c   1.000
_cell.angle_alpha   90.00
_cell.angle_beta   90.00
_cell.angle_gamma   90.00
#
_symmetry.space_group_name_H-M   'P 1'
#
loop_
_entity.id
_entity.type
_entity.pdbx_description
1 polymer ?
#
loop_
_entity_poly.entity_id
_entity_poly.type
_entity_poly.pdbx_seq_one_letter_code
_entity_poly.pdbx_strand_id
1 'polypeptide(L)'
;MRRVLVIALLAIITSVGLTAMAASMKFETDSGPPGSRTIIHFDADARTPGDAAALRLWKECASIAGHVRLVGNPRYDGTRWTVVLEPALGPHTERRLTGCLDDLTVDGVRGHHLATERHTN
;
A
#
# COMPACT_ATOMS: atom_id res chain seq x y z
N MET A 1 19.12 28.22 38.23
CA MET A 1 17.95 27.31 38.22
C MET A 1 16.86 27.77 37.24
N ARG A 2 16.31 28.99 37.34
CA ARG A 2 15.25 29.50 36.44
C ARG A 2 15.57 29.42 34.94
N ARG A 3 16.80 29.78 34.54
CA ARG A 3 17.24 29.70 33.12
C ARG A 3 17.32 28.26 32.60
N VAL A 4 17.78 27.32 33.43
CA VAL A 4 17.83 25.89 33.10
C VAL A 4 16.42 25.34 32.93
N LEU A 5 15.50 25.76 33.79
CA LEU A 5 14.09 25.35 33.74
C LEU A 5 13.40 25.85 32.46
N VAL A 6 13.67 27.10 32.05
CA VAL A 6 13.15 27.67 30.80
C VAL A 6 13.70 26.94 29.57
N ILE A 7 15.00 26.63 29.56
CA ILE A 7 15.62 25.88 28.45
C ILE A 7 15.04 24.46 28.35
N ALA A 8 14.89 23.77 29.48
CA ALA A 8 14.29 22.44 29.52
C ALA A 8 12.85 22.46 28.99
N LEU A 9 12.06 23.47 29.37
CA LEU A 9 10.66 23.60 28.96
C LEU A 9 10.54 23.91 27.45
N LEU A 10 11.41 24.77 26.93
CA LEU A 10 11.51 25.01 25.48
C LEU A 10 11.90 23.74 24.71
N ALA A 11 12.87 22.98 25.21
CA ALA A 11 13.30 21.73 24.59
C ALA A 11 12.17 20.68 24.55
N ILE A 12 11.35 20.61 25.62
CA ILE A 12 10.17 19.73 25.64
C ILE A 12 9.16 20.18 24.58
N ILE A 13 8.81 21.47 24.54
CA ILE A 13 7.84 22.01 23.57
C ILE A 13 8.29 21.76 22.13
N THR A 14 9.56 21.99 21.82
CA THR A 14 10.08 21.75 20.46
C THR A 14 10.05 20.26 20.14
N SER A 15 10.47 19.39 21.06
CA SER A 15 10.43 17.94 20.82
C SER A 15 9.01 17.42 20.55
N VAL A 16 8.02 17.85 21.35
CA VAL A 16 6.61 17.50 21.15
C VAL A 16 6.10 18.01 19.80
N GLY A 17 6.41 19.27 19.46
CA GLY A 17 6.04 19.86 18.17
C GLY A 17 6.60 19.08 16.97
N LEU A 18 7.87 18.67 17.02
CA LEU A 18 8.48 17.86 15.96
C LEU A 18 7.84 16.48 15.85
N THR A 19 7.54 15.82 16.97
CA THR A 19 6.89 14.48 16.92
C THR A 19 5.47 14.54 16.36
N ALA A 20 4.70 15.58 16.69
CA ALA A 20 3.36 15.77 16.16
C ALA A 20 3.37 16.07 14.65
N MET A 21 4.32 16.89 14.19
CA MET A 21 4.54 17.15 12.75
C MET A 21 5.01 15.89 12.01
N ALA A 22 5.91 15.10 12.60
CA ALA A 22 6.35 13.84 12.00
C ALA A 22 5.20 12.83 11.87
N ALA A 23 4.28 12.79 12.84
CA ALA A 23 3.10 11.94 12.78
C ALA A 23 2.11 12.37 11.69
N SER A 24 1.96 13.67 11.43
CA SER A 24 1.10 14.17 10.35
C SER A 24 1.72 14.07 8.96
N MET A 25 3.05 13.98 8.87
CA MET A 25 3.78 13.83 7.61
C MET A 25 4.02 12.37 7.20
N LYS A 26 3.80 11.41 8.09
CA LYS A 26 3.93 9.99 7.76
C LYS A 26 2.77 9.58 6.86
N PHE A 27 3.10 9.10 5.66
CA PHE A 27 2.21 8.23 4.90
C PHE A 27 2.04 6.94 5.71
N GLU A 28 1.09 6.92 6.64
CA GLU A 28 0.87 5.77 7.50
C GLU A 28 0.44 4.58 6.63
N THR A 29 1.35 3.63 6.46
CA THR A 29 1.08 2.34 5.84
C THR A 29 0.46 1.45 6.90
N ASP A 30 -0.83 1.20 6.78
CA ASP A 30 -1.62 0.39 7.71
C ASP A 30 -1.70 -1.08 7.27
N SER A 31 -1.78 -1.97 8.28
CA SER A 31 -1.91 -3.41 8.08
C SER A 31 -2.92 -4.00 9.07
N GLY A 32 -3.54 -5.10 8.68
CA GLY A 32 -4.47 -5.88 9.47
C GLY A 32 -3.77 -6.80 10.46
N PRO A 33 -4.55 -7.57 11.24
CA PRO A 33 -4.01 -8.44 12.28
C PRO A 33 -3.12 -9.56 11.72
N PRO A 34 -2.16 -10.09 12.50
CA PRO A 34 -1.35 -11.24 12.09
C PRO A 34 -2.21 -12.44 11.67
N GLY A 35 -1.80 -13.14 10.60
CA GLY A 35 -2.54 -14.29 10.06
C GLY A 35 -3.73 -13.93 9.16
N SER A 36 -4.07 -12.64 9.04
CA SER A 36 -5.03 -12.17 8.03
C SER A 36 -4.38 -12.05 6.65
N ARG A 37 -5.22 -12.04 5.60
CA ARG A 37 -4.76 -11.85 4.21
C ARG A 37 -5.69 -10.93 3.43
N THR A 38 -5.12 -10.24 2.45
CA THR A 38 -5.86 -9.50 1.43
C THR A 38 -5.61 -10.15 0.08
N ILE A 39 -6.67 -10.41 -0.66
CA ILE A 39 -6.63 -10.94 -2.03
C ILE A 39 -7.15 -9.83 -2.94
N ILE A 40 -6.35 -9.45 -3.94
CA ILE A 40 -6.69 -8.40 -4.89
C ILE A 40 -6.82 -9.01 -6.26
N HIS A 41 -7.93 -8.69 -6.91
CA HIS A 41 -8.21 -9.05 -8.28
C HIS A 41 -8.17 -7.80 -9.16
N PHE A 42 -7.44 -7.88 -10.27
CA PHE A 42 -7.32 -6.79 -11.22
C PHE A 42 -7.22 -7.31 -12.66
N ASP A 43 -7.46 -6.41 -13.60
CA ASP A 43 -7.20 -6.59 -15.02
C ASP A 43 -6.06 -5.67 -15.47
N ALA A 44 -5.39 -6.06 -16.55
CA ALA A 44 -4.31 -5.30 -17.18
C ALA A 44 -4.52 -5.31 -18.69
N ASP A 45 -5.25 -4.32 -19.18
CA ASP A 45 -5.56 -4.15 -20.60
C ASP A 45 -4.34 -3.57 -21.32
N ALA A 46 -3.91 -4.24 -22.38
CA ALA A 46 -2.78 -3.83 -23.19
C ALA A 46 -3.01 -4.25 -24.63
N ARG A 47 -2.48 -3.46 -25.58
CA ARG A 47 -2.54 -3.79 -27.03
C ARG A 47 -2.00 -5.20 -27.33
N THR A 48 -1.02 -5.64 -26.55
CA THR A 48 -0.54 -7.02 -26.58
C THR A 48 -0.73 -7.61 -25.19
N PRO A 49 -1.81 -8.38 -24.98
CA PRO A 49 -2.09 -8.97 -23.68
C PRO A 49 -1.00 -10.00 -23.33
N GLY A 50 -0.72 -10.14 -22.03
CA GLY A 50 0.18 -11.16 -21.53
C GLY A 50 0.74 -10.85 -20.14
N ASP A 51 1.36 -11.85 -19.54
CA ASP A 51 1.84 -11.83 -18.16
C ASP A 51 2.75 -10.64 -17.86
N ALA A 52 3.60 -10.27 -18.83
CA ALA A 52 4.52 -9.16 -18.68
C ALA A 52 3.81 -7.81 -18.50
N ALA A 53 2.60 -7.62 -19.03
CA ALA A 53 1.84 -6.38 -18.88
C ALA A 53 1.32 -6.25 -17.44
N ALA A 54 0.65 -7.28 -16.94
CA ALA A 54 0.11 -7.30 -15.58
C ALA A 54 1.20 -7.25 -14.50
N LEU A 55 2.31 -7.96 -14.71
CA LEU A 55 3.46 -7.92 -13.79
C LEU A 55 4.10 -6.52 -13.74
N ARG A 56 4.14 -5.80 -14.86
CA ARG A 56 4.64 -4.42 -14.90
C ARG A 56 3.71 -3.47 -14.15
N LEU A 57 2.42 -3.50 -14.46
CA LEU A 57 1.42 -2.71 -13.74
C LEU A 57 1.49 -2.97 -12.23
N TRP A 58 1.53 -4.25 -11.84
CA TRP A 58 1.67 -4.63 -10.44
C TRP A 58 2.96 -4.07 -9.82
N LYS A 59 4.10 -4.16 -10.49
CA LYS A 59 5.40 -3.71 -9.96
C LYS A 59 5.40 -2.22 -9.62
N GLU A 60 4.75 -1.39 -10.44
CA GLU A 60 4.63 0.05 -10.18
C GLU A 60 3.78 0.33 -8.93
N CYS A 61 2.67 -0.39 -8.76
CA CYS A 61 1.78 -0.21 -7.61
C CYS A 61 2.25 -0.93 -6.33
N ALA A 62 3.09 -1.97 -6.45
CA ALA A 62 3.48 -2.84 -5.34
C ALA A 62 4.19 -2.11 -4.19
N SER A 63 4.85 -0.98 -4.48
CA SER A 63 5.51 -0.15 -3.46
C SER A 63 4.56 0.37 -2.38
N ILE A 64 3.28 0.54 -2.71
CA ILE A 64 2.23 0.98 -1.77
C ILE A 64 2.00 -0.06 -0.67
N ALA A 65 2.14 -1.35 -1.00
CA ALA A 65 2.00 -2.47 -0.09
C ALA A 65 3.36 -3.06 0.33
N GLY A 66 4.45 -2.30 0.21
CA GLY A 66 5.81 -2.80 0.47
C GLY A 66 6.09 -3.22 1.92
N HIS A 67 5.24 -2.85 2.87
CA HIS A 67 5.32 -3.25 4.28
C HIS A 67 4.63 -4.59 4.59
N VAL A 68 3.84 -5.13 3.66
CA VAL A 68 3.26 -6.47 3.79
C VAL A 68 3.96 -7.44 2.83
N ARG A 69 3.91 -8.72 3.18
CA ARG A 69 4.53 -9.78 2.38
C ARG A 69 3.61 -10.18 1.23
N LEU A 70 4.16 -10.20 0.03
CA LEU A 70 3.53 -10.82 -1.13
C LEU A 70 3.58 -12.35 -1.03
N VAL A 71 2.42 -13.01 -1.09
CA VAL A 71 2.29 -14.48 -1.08
C VAL A 71 2.36 -15.02 -2.50
N GLY A 72 3.58 -14.97 -3.06
CA GLY A 72 3.86 -15.41 -4.42
C GLY A 72 3.52 -14.37 -5.49
N ASN A 73 4.03 -14.57 -6.71
CA ASN A 73 3.83 -13.63 -7.81
C ASN A 73 2.35 -13.53 -8.23
N PRO A 74 1.93 -12.40 -8.85
CA PRO A 74 0.62 -12.29 -9.47
C PRO A 74 0.32 -13.50 -10.36
N ARG A 75 -0.86 -14.09 -10.21
CA ARG A 75 -1.29 -15.27 -10.98
C ARG A 75 -2.53 -14.95 -11.80
N TYR A 76 -2.52 -15.39 -13.06
CA TYR A 76 -3.69 -15.32 -13.91
C TYR A 76 -4.53 -16.59 -13.74
N ASP A 77 -5.82 -16.44 -13.47
CA ASP A 77 -6.75 -17.58 -13.30
C ASP A 77 -7.51 -17.95 -14.59
N GLY A 78 -7.20 -17.29 -15.70
CA GLY A 78 -7.92 -17.42 -16.98
C GLY A 78 -8.92 -16.29 -17.23
N THR A 79 -9.21 -15.47 -16.22
CA THR A 79 -10.11 -14.32 -16.34
C THR A 79 -9.52 -13.04 -15.76
N ARG A 80 -8.80 -13.13 -14.64
CA ARG A 80 -8.28 -11.98 -13.90
C ARG A 80 -6.93 -12.29 -13.28
N TRP A 81 -6.18 -11.24 -12.98
CA TRP A 81 -4.96 -11.33 -12.21
C TRP A 81 -5.28 -11.30 -10.73
N THR A 82 -4.65 -12.20 -9.98
CA THR A 82 -4.84 -12.32 -8.53
C THR A 82 -3.52 -12.17 -7.81
N VAL A 83 -3.53 -11.36 -6.76
CA VAL A 83 -2.42 -11.14 -5.84
C VAL A 83 -2.86 -11.37 -4.42
N VAL A 84 -2.04 -12.04 -3.62
CA VAL A 84 -2.31 -12.34 -2.21
C VAL A 84 -1.25 -11.67 -1.34
N LEU A 85 -1.68 -10.95 -0.31
CA LEU A 85 -0.84 -10.18 0.60
C LEU A 85 -1.08 -10.62 2.05
N GLU A 86 0.00 -10.71 2.83
CA GLU A 86 -0.02 -11.07 4.26
C GLU A 86 0.92 -10.19 5.11
N PRO A 87 0.48 -9.60 6.23
CA PRO A 87 -0.90 -9.59 6.73
C PRO A 87 -1.86 -8.85 5.77
N ALA A 88 -3.16 -8.86 6.07
CA ALA A 88 -4.13 -8.08 5.30
C ALA A 88 -3.72 -6.60 5.26
N LEU A 89 -4.11 -5.89 4.20
CA LEU A 89 -3.96 -4.45 4.12
C LEU A 89 -4.93 -3.75 5.07
N GLY A 90 -4.48 -2.65 5.66
CA GLY A 90 -5.40 -1.74 6.31
C GLY A 90 -6.20 -0.92 5.27
N PRO A 91 -7.33 -0.31 5.69
CA PRO A 91 -8.23 0.41 4.78
C PRO A 91 -7.57 1.53 3.97
N HIS A 92 -6.55 2.21 4.51
CA HIS A 92 -5.89 3.33 3.83
C HIS A 92 -4.96 2.84 2.73
N THR A 93 -4.12 1.86 3.02
CA THR A 93 -3.22 1.23 2.06
C THR A 93 -4.02 0.54 0.96
N GLU A 94 -5.08 -0.19 1.33
CA GLU A 94 -5.99 -0.83 0.37
C GLU A 94 -6.51 0.18 -0.64
N ARG A 95 -7.08 1.30 -0.18
CA ARG A 95 -7.62 2.35 -1.06
C ARG A 95 -6.58 2.98 -1.98
N ARG A 96 -5.35 3.19 -1.48
CA ARG A 96 -4.24 3.72 -2.29
C ARG A 96 -3.82 2.73 -3.36
N LEU A 97 -3.75 1.45 -3.01
CA LEU A 97 -3.36 0.39 -3.94
C LEU A 97 -4.43 0.18 -5.02
N THR A 98 -5.72 0.15 -4.64
CA THR A 98 -6.81 0.05 -5.62
C THR A 98 -6.82 1.28 -6.54
N GLY A 99 -6.65 2.49 -5.99
CA GLY A 99 -6.54 3.70 -6.80
C GLY A 99 -5.37 3.66 -7.78
N CYS A 100 -4.21 3.16 -7.35
CA CYS A 100 -3.08 2.95 -8.27
C CYS A 100 -3.43 1.97 -9.40
N LEU A 101 -4.09 0.86 -9.08
CA LEU A 101 -4.47 -0.14 -10.08
C LEU A 101 -5.54 0.37 -11.06
N ASP A 102 -6.42 1.28 -10.65
CA ASP A 102 -7.44 1.88 -11.54
C ASP A 102 -6.91 3.05 -12.37
N ASP A 103 -6.06 3.89 -11.79
CA ASP A 103 -5.65 5.15 -12.40
C ASP A 103 -4.36 5.02 -13.21
N LEU A 104 -3.48 4.07 -12.87
CA LEU A 104 -2.18 3.94 -13.52
C LEU A 104 -2.32 3.40 -14.94
N THR A 105 -1.74 4.13 -15.89
CA THR A 105 -1.42 3.65 -17.22
C THR A 105 0.10 3.69 -17.40
N VAL A 106 0.73 2.54 -17.63
CA VAL A 106 2.19 2.42 -17.80
C VAL A 106 2.50 1.65 -19.07
N ASP A 107 3.35 2.19 -19.94
CA ASP A 107 3.75 1.55 -21.21
C ASP A 107 2.58 1.07 -22.09
N GLY A 108 1.45 1.79 -22.06
CA GLY A 108 0.24 1.41 -22.79
C GLY A 108 -0.54 0.24 -22.17
N VAL A 109 -0.20 -0.15 -20.94
CA VAL A 109 -0.97 -1.05 -20.09
C VAL A 109 -1.85 -0.20 -19.18
N ARG A 110 -3.16 -0.41 -19.25
CA ARG A 110 -4.15 0.21 -18.36
C ARG A 110 -4.61 -0.80 -17.33
N GLY A 111 -4.52 -0.44 -16.06
CA GLY A 111 -5.06 -1.27 -15.00
C GLY A 111 -6.56 -1.07 -14.79
N HIS A 112 -7.20 -2.08 -14.23
CA HIS A 112 -8.51 -1.94 -13.62
C HIS A 112 -8.61 -2.84 -12.39
N HIS A 113 -8.93 -2.26 -11.24
CA HIS A 113 -9.29 -3.02 -10.06
C HIS A 113 -10.65 -3.71 -10.28
N LEU A 114 -10.76 -4.96 -9.87
CA LEU A 114 -12.00 -5.74 -10.01
C LEU A 114 -12.64 -6.04 -8.66
N ALA A 115 -11.84 -6.52 -7.70
CA ALA A 115 -12.34 -6.90 -6.38
C ALA A 115 -11.20 -6.97 -5.37
N THR A 116 -11.55 -6.74 -4.10
CA THR A 116 -10.67 -7.00 -2.96
C THR A 116 -11.39 -7.87 -1.95
N GLU A 117 -10.79 -9.00 -1.60
CA GLU A 117 -11.30 -9.91 -0.58
C GLU A 117 -10.39 -9.85 0.65
N ARG A 118 -10.98 -9.82 1.85
CA ARG A 118 -10.26 -9.83 3.12
C ARG A 118 -10.65 -11.07 3.91
N HIS A 119 -9.65 -11.86 4.30
CA HIS A 119 -9.87 -12.97 5.21
C HIS A 119 -9.17 -12.65 6.53
N THR A 120 -9.97 -12.44 7.56
CA THR A 120 -9.52 -12.37 8.94
C THR A 120 -9.54 -13.80 9.49
N ASN A 121 -8.44 -14.22 10.10
CA ASN A 121 -8.36 -15.49 10.82
C ASN A 121 -9.23 -15.46 12.09
#